data_AF-A0A959W2Q1-F1
#
_entry.id   AF-A0A959W2Q1-F1
#
_cell.length_a   1.000
_cell.length_b   1.000
_cell.length_c   1.000
_cell.angle_alpha   90.00
_cell.angle_beta   90.00
_cell.angle_gamma   90.00
#
_symmetry.space_group_name_H-M   'P 1'
#
loop_
_entity.id
_entity.type
_entity.pdbx_description
1 polymer ?
#
loop_
_entity_poly.entity_id
_entity_poly.type
_entity_poly.pdbx_seq_one_letter_code
_entity_poly.pdbx_strand_id
1 'polypeptide(L)'
;MPTVKPRYTITDTGEIEEMLDEAQRRWPAMRDRKELLLLLASIGSDVAKRDIATRRKAVEETAGALTGVYREDELSQLREDWSE
;
A
#
# COMPACT_ATOMS: atom_id res chain seq x y z
N MET A 1 19.40 -25.79 -13.50
CA MET A 1 19.66 -25.07 -12.23
C MET A 1 18.33 -24.60 -11.66
N PRO A 2 17.74 -25.29 -10.67
CA PRO A 2 16.58 -24.77 -9.97
C PRO A 2 17.02 -23.61 -9.07
N THR A 3 16.51 -22.41 -9.32
CA THR A 3 16.68 -21.27 -8.42
C THR A 3 15.63 -21.36 -7.32
N VAL A 4 16.04 -21.22 -6.05
CA VAL A 4 15.12 -21.20 -4.89
C VAL A 4 14.16 -20.00 -4.93
N LYS A 5 14.56 -18.93 -5.63
CA LYS A 5 13.75 -17.71 -5.75
C LYS A 5 12.73 -17.82 -6.89
N PRO A 6 11.51 -17.28 -6.71
CA PRO A 6 10.51 -17.21 -7.77
C PRO A 6 11.05 -16.40 -8.95
N ARG A 7 10.69 -16.84 -10.16
CA ARG A 7 10.94 -16.09 -11.40
C ARG A 7 9.69 -15.30 -11.72
N TYR A 8 9.86 -14.00 -11.95
CA TYR A 8 8.80 -13.12 -12.43
C TYR A 8 9.09 -12.81 -13.89
N THR A 9 8.19 -13.24 -14.77
CA THR A 9 8.22 -12.87 -16.19
C THR A 9 7.21 -11.75 -16.39
N ILE A 10 7.65 -10.67 -17.00
CA ILE A 10 6.82 -9.52 -17.31
C ILE A 10 6.72 -9.44 -18.82
N THR A 11 5.50 -9.41 -19.34
CA THR A 11 5.22 -9.13 -20.74
C THR A 11 4.73 -7.70 -20.82
N ASP A 12 5.33 -6.91 -21.69
CA ASP A 12 4.86 -5.55 -21.93
C ASP A 12 3.50 -5.58 -22.65
N THR A 13 2.52 -4.88 -22.11
CA THR A 13 1.18 -4.73 -22.68
C THR A 13 0.89 -3.29 -23.12
N GLY A 14 1.92 -2.42 -23.19
CA GLY A 14 1.83 -1.01 -23.54
C GLY A 14 1.87 -0.09 -22.30
N GLU A 15 1.12 -0.41 -21.25
CA GLU A 15 1.14 0.37 -19.99
C GLU A 15 2.53 0.35 -19.33
N ILE A 16 3.24 -0.78 -19.41
CA ILE A 16 4.59 -0.91 -18.85
C ILE A 16 5.57 -0.05 -19.65
N GLU A 17 5.44 0.00 -20.97
CA GLU A 17 6.25 0.89 -21.83
C GLU A 17 6.10 2.35 -21.42
N GLU A 18 4.86 2.85 -21.27
CA GLU A 18 4.57 4.23 -20.86
C GLU A 18 5.17 4.57 -19.50
N MET A 19 5.00 3.68 -18.51
CA MET A 19 5.59 3.83 -17.19
C MET A 19 7.13 3.90 -17.25
N LEU A 20 7.74 3.05 -18.07
CA LEU A 20 9.19 3.02 -18.20
C LEU A 20 9.72 4.22 -18.99
N ASP A 21 8.95 4.77 -19.92
CA ASP A 21 9.28 6.00 -20.63
C ASP A 21 9.28 7.22 -19.71
N GLU A 22 8.27 7.32 -18.84
CA GLU A 22 8.25 8.35 -17.78
C GLU A 22 9.45 8.19 -16.83
N ALA A 23 9.73 6.95 -16.41
CA ALA A 23 10.90 6.66 -15.59
C ALA A 23 12.21 7.04 -16.32
N GLN A 24 12.34 6.71 -17.60
CA GLN A 24 13.52 7.05 -18.39
C GLN A 24 13.72 8.56 -18.50
N ARG A 25 12.65 9.34 -18.67
CA ARG A 25 12.71 10.82 -18.66
C ARG A 25 13.21 11.35 -17.32
N ARG A 26 12.78 10.73 -16.21
CA ARG A 26 13.20 11.11 -14.86
C ARG A 26 14.63 10.66 -14.52
N TRP A 27 15.09 9.55 -15.07
CA TRP A 27 16.42 8.94 -14.87
C TRP A 27 17.11 8.66 -16.21
N PRO A 28 17.54 9.70 -16.94
CA PRO A 28 18.04 9.56 -18.32
C PRO A 28 19.34 8.76 -18.45
N ALA A 29 20.08 8.57 -17.35
CA ALA A 29 21.32 7.79 -17.32
C ALA A 29 21.07 6.27 -17.31
N MET A 30 19.92 5.81 -16.83
CA MET A 30 19.59 4.38 -16.76
C MET A 30 18.95 3.95 -18.08
N ARG A 31 19.68 3.21 -18.92
CA ARG A 31 19.20 2.80 -20.26
C ARG A 31 18.58 1.41 -20.29
N ASP A 32 18.78 0.60 -19.26
CA ASP A 32 18.19 -0.73 -19.16
C ASP A 32 16.78 -0.64 -18.56
N ARG A 33 15.77 -1.04 -19.36
CA ARG A 33 14.37 -1.13 -18.96
C ARG A 33 14.18 -2.01 -17.72
N LYS A 34 14.97 -3.07 -17.57
CA LYS A 34 14.92 -3.95 -16.39
C LYS A 34 15.39 -3.23 -15.14
N GLU A 35 16.45 -2.42 -15.23
CA GLU A 35 16.92 -1.62 -14.10
C GLU A 35 15.86 -0.57 -13.70
N LEU A 36 15.21 0.05 -14.67
CA LEU A 36 14.09 0.97 -14.42
C LEU A 36 12.91 0.26 -13.74
N LEU A 37 12.53 -0.96 -14.17
CA LEU A 37 11.51 -1.76 -13.49
C LEU A 37 11.87 -2.03 -12.02
N LEU A 38 13.13 -2.41 -11.76
CA LEU A 38 13.60 -2.66 -10.40
C LEU A 38 13.61 -1.38 -9.55
N LEU A 39 14.00 -0.25 -10.13
CA LEU A 39 13.97 1.05 -9.47
C LEU A 39 12.54 1.43 -9.08
N LEU A 40 11.60 1.34 -10.03
CA LEU A 40 10.19 1.63 -9.79
C LEU A 40 9.60 0.73 -8.71
N ALA A 41 9.89 -0.58 -8.75
CA ALA A 41 9.46 -1.51 -7.72
C ALA A 41 10.01 -1.15 -6.33
N SER A 42 11.27 -0.70 -6.24
CA SER A 42 11.86 -0.23 -4.99
C SER A 42 11.15 1.02 -4.46
N ILE A 43 10.93 2.02 -5.32
CA ILE A 43 10.22 3.25 -4.95
C ILE A 43 8.80 2.94 -4.50
N GLY A 44 8.07 2.11 -5.26
CA GLY A 44 6.71 1.68 -4.91
C GLY A 44 6.65 0.94 -3.58
N SER A 45 7.65 0.10 -3.27
CA SER A 45 7.75 -0.56 -1.96
C SER A 45 7.86 0.45 -0.81
N ASP A 46 8.66 1.49 -0.98
CA ASP A 46 8.85 2.50 0.06
C ASP A 46 7.61 3.38 0.25
N VAL A 47 6.89 3.71 -0.83
CA VAL A 47 5.59 4.39 -0.75
C VAL A 47 4.59 3.53 0.01
N ALA A 48 4.42 2.25 -0.37
CA ALA A 48 3.49 1.35 0.28
C ALA A 48 3.80 1.17 1.79
N LYS A 49 5.08 1.07 2.17
CA LYS A 49 5.48 1.01 3.59
C LYS A 49 5.07 2.25 4.36
N ARG A 50 5.23 3.45 3.77
CA ARG A 50 4.85 4.72 4.42
C ARG A 50 3.34 4.81 4.59
N ASP A 51 2.56 4.38 3.61
CA ASP A 51 1.09 4.38 3.69
C ASP A 51 0.60 3.44 4.77
N ILE A 52 1.15 2.22 4.84
CA ILE A 52 0.85 1.25 5.89
C ILE A 52 1.23 1.82 7.27
N ALA A 53 2.42 2.42 7.41
CA ALA A 53 2.86 3.02 8.65
C ALA A 53 1.96 4.18 9.10
N THR A 54 1.54 5.03 8.15
CA THR A 54 0.64 6.16 8.41
C THR A 54 -0.72 5.66 8.88
N ARG A 55 -1.29 4.67 8.19
CA ARG A 55 -2.56 4.05 8.59
C ARG A 55 -2.46 3.41 9.98
N ARG A 56 -1.39 2.67 10.24
CA ARG A 56 -1.14 2.04 11.52
C ARG A 56 -1.04 3.07 12.65
N LYS A 57 -0.29 4.14 12.43
CA LYS A 57 -0.16 5.24 13.40
C LYS A 57 -1.52 5.86 13.73
N ALA A 58 -2.36 6.13 12.73
CA ALA A 58 -3.71 6.66 12.95
C ALA A 58 -4.58 5.71 13.78
N VAL A 59 -4.48 4.39 13.56
CA VAL A 59 -5.16 3.39 14.40
C VAL A 59 -4.61 3.40 15.82
N GLU A 60 -3.29 3.42 16.00
CA GLU A 60 -2.66 3.44 17.33
C GLU A 60 -3.01 4.71 18.12
N GLU A 61 -3.07 5.88 17.48
CA GLU A 61 -3.44 7.16 18.11
C GLU A 61 -4.91 7.23 18.52
N THR A 62 -5.80 6.52 17.81
CA THR A 62 -7.25 6.55 18.07
C THR A 62 -7.75 5.34 18.86
N ALA A 63 -6.96 4.26 18.93
CA ALA A 63 -7.32 3.05 19.65
C ALA A 63 -7.49 3.35 21.14
N GLY A 64 -8.67 3.02 21.66
CA GLY A 64 -8.99 3.22 23.08
C GLY A 64 -9.25 4.68 23.48
N ALA A 65 -9.19 5.64 22.54
CA ALA A 65 -9.49 7.05 22.84
C ALA A 65 -10.93 7.27 23.34
N LEU A 66 -11.84 6.34 23.05
CA LEU A 66 -13.23 6.35 23.49
C LEU A 66 -13.52 5.29 24.58
N THR A 67 -12.50 4.62 25.11
CA THR A 67 -12.69 3.66 26.20
C THR A 67 -13.24 4.38 27.44
N GLY A 68 -14.39 3.91 27.94
CA GLY A 68 -15.07 4.52 29.09
C GLY A 68 -15.91 5.76 28.75
N VAL A 69 -15.94 6.22 27.50
CA VAL A 69 -16.88 7.26 27.04
C VAL A 69 -18.29 6.70 26.97
N TYR A 70 -18.41 5.46 26.51
CA TYR A 70 -19.69 4.78 26.43
C TYR A 70 -19.93 3.90 27.66
N ARG A 71 -21.16 3.91 28.17
CA ARG A 71 -21.63 3.01 29.21
C ARG A 71 -21.71 1.58 28.68
N GLU A 72 -21.54 0.61 29.56
CA GLU A 72 -21.59 -0.81 29.20
C GLU A 72 -22.92 -1.23 28.54
N ASP A 73 -24.02 -0.53 28.85
CA ASP A 73 -25.38 -0.81 28.38
C ASP A 73 -25.84 0.04 27.18
N GLU A 74 -25.06 1.03 26.75
CA GLU A 74 -25.48 1.98 25.70
C GLU A 74 -25.67 1.34 24.33
N LEU A 75 -24.88 0.33 23.96
CA LEU A 75 -25.07 -0.38 22.68
C LEU A 75 -26.40 -1.15 22.64
N SER A 76 -26.83 -1.69 23.79
CA SER A 76 -28.10 -2.41 23.90
C SER A 76 -29.28 -1.44 23.81
N GLN A 77 -29.20 -0.31 24.52
CA GLN A 77 -30.21 0.75 24.46
C GLN A 77 -30.35 1.33 23.04
N LEU A 78 -29.22 1.61 22.37
CA LEU A 78 -29.23 2.13 20.99
C LEU A 78 -29.88 1.15 20.01
N ARG A 79 -29.69 -0.16 20.21
CA ARG A 79 -30.31 -1.20 19.35
C ARG A 79 -31.81 -1.35 19.59
N GLU A 80 -32.28 -1.13 20.82
CA GLU A 80 -33.71 -1.12 21.14
C GLU A 80 -34.39 0.12 20.54
N ASP A 81 -33.74 1.29 20.59
CA ASP A 81 -34.27 2.54 20.00
C ASP A 81 -34.35 2.51 18.46
N TRP A 82 -33.55 1.65 17.81
CA TRP A 82 -33.45 1.52 16.35
C TRP A 82 -34.18 0.31 15.78
N SER A 83 -35.15 -0.26 16.51
CA SER A 83 -35.98 -1.34 15.98
C SER A 83 -36.98 -0.82 14.93
N GLU A 84 -36.62 -0.96 13.64
CA GLU A 84 -37.56 -1.12 12.52
C GLU A 84 -37.55 -2.56 12.02
#